data_AF-A0A0M3JJM3-F1
#
_entry.id   AF-A0A0M3JJM3-F1
#
_cell.length_a   1.000
_cell.length_b   1.000
_cell.length_c   1.000
_cell.angle_alpha   90.00
_cell.angle_beta   90.00
_cell.angle_gamma   90.00
#
_symmetry.space_group_name_H-M   'P 1'
#
loop_
_entity.id
_entity.type
_entity.pdbx_description
1 polymer ?
#
loop_
_entity_poly.entity_id
_entity_poly.type
_entity_poly.pdbx_seq_one_letter_code
_entity_poly.pdbx_strand_id
1 'polypeptide(L)'
;MACIYNTPDAKCKRVMRWEWRGEVVPATKGEYERIFQQLENEKFGKPPKPFHSLDREERASIEKKRVQDYCRRAYGKTHMTRNEFRYTTICQCENAFYVDTVKAFRDRRYKYKALLKVVCGIYI
;
A
#
# COMPACT_ATOMS: atom_id res chain seq x y z
N MET A 1 -1.58 -15.69 -18.96
CA MET A 1 -2.17 -17.05 -18.86
C MET A 1 -3.30 -16.99 -17.83
N ALA A 2 -4.53 -17.36 -18.20
CA ALA A 2 -5.63 -17.48 -17.23
C ALA A 2 -5.54 -18.84 -16.52
N CYS A 3 -6.11 -18.94 -15.31
CA CYS A 3 -6.15 -20.20 -14.56
C CYS A 3 -7.12 -21.19 -15.21
N ILE A 4 -6.64 -22.40 -15.54
CA ILE A 4 -7.45 -23.47 -16.18
C ILE A 4 -8.52 -24.05 -15.26
N TYR A 5 -8.35 -23.93 -13.94
CA TYR A 5 -9.30 -24.40 -12.92
C TYR A 5 -10.30 -23.32 -12.49
N ASN A 6 -10.38 -22.20 -13.23
CA ASN A 6 -11.24 -21.09 -12.88
C ASN A 6 -12.70 -21.31 -13.32
N THR A 7 -13.36 -22.28 -12.70
CA THR A 7 -14.80 -22.52 -12.88
C THR A 7 -15.64 -21.87 -11.76
N PRO A 8 -16.95 -21.67 -11.96
CA PRO A 8 -17.84 -21.16 -10.91
C PRO A 8 -17.93 -22.05 -9.67
N ASP A 9 -17.77 -23.37 -9.86
CA ASP A 9 -17.79 -24.42 -8.83
C ASP A 9 -16.41 -24.69 -8.19
N ALA A 10 -15.38 -23.94 -8.59
CA ALA A 10 -14.02 -24.13 -8.10
C ALA A 10 -13.90 -23.93 -6.57
N LYS A 11 -13.60 -25.01 -5.86
CA LYS A 11 -13.44 -25.03 -4.39
C LYS A 11 -12.08 -24.53 -3.90
N CYS A 12 -11.14 -24.27 -4.80
CA CYS A 12 -9.80 -23.81 -4.46
C CYS A 12 -9.71 -22.31 -4.12
N LYS A 13 -10.79 -21.54 -4.32
CA LYS A 13 -10.81 -20.10 -4.10
C LYS A 13 -11.17 -19.79 -2.64
N ARG A 14 -10.19 -19.34 -1.85
CA ARG A 14 -10.42 -18.90 -0.47
C ARG A 14 -10.50 -17.38 -0.41
N VAL A 15 -11.67 -16.83 -0.12
CA VAL A 15 -11.83 -15.37 0.08
C VAL A 15 -11.41 -15.00 1.50
N MET A 16 -10.52 -14.01 1.63
CA MET A 16 -10.05 -13.50 2.92
C MET A 16 -10.21 -11.99 3.00
N ARG A 17 -10.71 -11.51 4.14
CA ARG A 17 -10.86 -10.09 4.45
C ARG A 17 -9.56 -9.56 5.06
N TRP A 18 -9.13 -8.39 4.61
CA TRP A 18 -8.04 -7.62 5.22
C TRP A 18 -8.44 -6.15 5.33
N GLU A 19 -7.84 -5.44 6.27
CA GLU A 19 -8.07 -4.01 6.45
C GLU A 19 -6.97 -3.24 5.71
N TRP A 20 -7.39 -2.43 4.73
CA TRP A 20 -6.54 -1.45 4.10
C TRP A 20 -6.55 -0.17 4.93
N ARG A 21 -5.37 0.35 5.27
CA ARG A 21 -5.20 1.64 5.93
C ARG A 21 -4.40 2.56 5.01
N GLY A 22 -5.04 3.62 4.52
CA GLY A 22 -4.42 4.62 3.68
C GLY A 22 -4.39 5.99 4.34
N GLU A 23 -3.27 6.70 4.16
CA GLU A 23 -3.16 8.11 4.48
C GLU A 23 -3.43 8.91 3.20
N VAL A 24 -4.56 9.63 3.17
CA VAL A 24 -5.01 10.38 1.99
C VAL A 24 -5.05 11.87 2.29
N VAL A 25 -4.86 12.70 1.27
CA VAL A 25 -5.13 14.14 1.42
C VAL A 25 -6.64 14.37 1.56
N PRO A 26 -7.09 15.32 2.40
CA PRO A 26 -8.51 15.60 2.56
C PRO A 26 -9.13 16.28 1.34
N ALA A 27 -8.31 16.87 0.45
CA ALA A 27 -8.78 17.56 -0.75
C ALA A 27 -9.58 16.61 -1.68
N THR A 28 -10.70 17.13 -2.17
CA THR A 28 -11.53 16.44 -3.16
C THR A 28 -10.89 16.49 -4.56
N LYS A 29 -11.37 15.64 -5.47
CA LYS A 29 -10.89 15.64 -6.87
C LYS A 29 -11.01 17.02 -7.53
N GLY A 30 -12.14 17.72 -7.34
CA GLY A 30 -12.35 19.05 -7.92
C GLY A 30 -11.49 20.15 -7.29
N GLU A 31 -11.09 20.03 -6.02
CA GLU A 31 -10.11 20.93 -5.41
C GLU A 31 -8.71 20.70 -5.96
N TYR A 32 -8.34 19.43 -6.10
CA TYR A 32 -7.07 19.04 -6.71
C TYR A 32 -6.96 19.53 -8.17
N GLU A 33 -8.01 19.35 -8.98
CA GLU A 33 -8.04 19.84 -10.37
C GLU A 33 -7.90 21.36 -10.46
N ARG A 34 -8.53 22.12 -9.55
CA ARG A 34 -8.37 23.58 -9.48
C ARG A 34 -6.95 23.99 -9.11
N ILE A 35 -6.33 23.29 -8.16
CA ILE A 35 -4.91 23.51 -7.80
C ILE A 35 -4.01 23.24 -9.01
N PHE A 36 -4.31 22.18 -9.75
CA PHE A 36 -3.55 21.81 -10.94
C PHE A 36 -3.64 22.88 -12.03
N GLN A 37 -4.84 23.36 -12.35
CA GLN A 37 -5.05 24.47 -13.30
C GLN A 37 -4.32 25.75 -12.87
N GLN A 38 -4.26 26.03 -11.57
CA GLN A 38 -3.47 27.16 -11.07
C GLN A 38 -1.98 26.98 -11.36
N LEU A 39 -1.44 25.78 -11.12
CA LEU A 39 -0.02 25.47 -11.39
C LEU A 39 0.31 25.54 -12.89
N GLU A 40 -0.58 25.11 -13.77
CA GLU A 40 -0.38 25.18 -15.23
C GLU A 40 -0.21 26.62 -15.74
N ASN A 41 -0.88 27.58 -15.09
CA ASN A 41 -0.80 29.00 -15.43
C ASN A 41 0.42 29.71 -14.80
N GLU A 42 1.09 29.09 -13.84
CA GLU A 42 2.28 29.64 -13.18
C GLU A 42 3.57 29.32 -13.96
N LYS A 43 4.58 30.19 -13.84
CA LYS A 43 5.93 29.99 -14.41
C LYS A 43 6.94 29.76 -13.28
N PHE A 44 7.86 28.83 -13.50
CA PHE A 44 8.80 28.36 -12.48
C PHE A 44 10.25 28.53 -12.94
N GLY A 45 11.16 28.75 -11.98
CA GLY A 45 12.60 28.85 -12.22
C GLY A 45 13.07 30.13 -12.90
N LYS A 46 14.36 30.16 -13.27
CA LYS A 46 15.01 31.21 -14.06
C LYS A 46 15.88 30.53 -15.13
N PRO A 47 15.59 30.66 -16.44
CA PRO A 47 14.50 31.43 -17.06
C PRO A 47 13.10 30.86 -16.73
N PRO A 48 12.03 31.67 -16.85
CA PRO A 48 10.67 31.22 -16.54
C PRO A 48 10.23 30.08 -17.47
N LYS A 49 9.96 28.92 -16.88
CA LYS A 49 9.50 27.71 -17.57
C LYS A 49 8.05 27.38 -17.20
N PRO A 50 7.21 26.94 -18.15
CA PRO A 50 5.86 26.46 -17.83
C PRO A 50 5.92 25.13 -17.06
N PHE A 51 4.91 24.86 -16.24
CA PHE A 51 4.84 23.68 -15.37
C PHE A 51 5.05 22.34 -16.11
N HIS A 52 4.50 22.19 -17.31
CA HIS A 52 4.64 20.97 -18.12
C HIS A 52 6.05 20.71 -18.65
N SER A 53 6.90 21.74 -18.68
CA SER A 53 8.29 21.63 -19.15
C SER A 53 9.29 21.31 -18.03
N LEU A 54 8.82 21.30 -16.78
CA LEU A 54 9.64 20.92 -15.63
C LEU A 54 9.89 19.42 -15.60
N ASP A 55 10.96 19.01 -14.94
CA ASP A 55 11.22 17.60 -14.68
C ASP A 55 10.08 16.96 -13.87
N ARG A 56 9.89 15.65 -14.05
CA ARG A 56 8.82 14.92 -13.38
C ARG A 56 8.94 14.98 -11.86
N GLU A 57 10.14 14.93 -11.31
CA GLU A 57 10.37 14.97 -9.86
C GLU A 57 10.08 16.36 -9.31
N GLU A 58 10.57 17.41 -9.97
CA GLU A 58 10.31 18.80 -9.60
C GLU A 58 8.80 19.10 -9.61
N ARG A 59 8.12 18.67 -10.68
CA ARG A 59 6.67 18.83 -10.84
C ARG A 59 5.90 18.17 -9.70
N ALA A 60 6.23 16.91 -9.40
CA ALA A 60 5.61 16.17 -8.30
C ALA A 60 5.85 16.85 -6.94
N SER A 61 7.04 17.42 -6.73
CA SER A 61 7.37 18.13 -5.49
C SER A 61 6.55 19.41 -5.32
N ILE A 62 6.38 20.20 -6.38
CA ILE A 62 5.63 21.46 -6.40
C ILE A 62 4.15 21.17 -6.19
N GLU A 63 3.61 20.19 -6.92
CA GLU A 63 2.22 19.77 -6.82
C GLU A 63 1.90 19.28 -5.41
N LYS A 64 2.70 18.36 -4.88
CA LYS A 64 2.55 17.84 -3.51
C LYS A 64 2.56 18.97 -2.49
N LYS A 65 3.53 19.90 -2.58
CA LYS A 65 3.62 21.04 -1.67
C LYS A 65 2.36 21.91 -1.73
N ARG A 66 1.90 22.24 -2.94
CA ARG A 66 0.71 23.09 -3.12
C ARG A 66 -0.56 22.45 -2.55
N VAL A 67 -0.74 21.15 -2.79
CA VAL A 67 -1.87 20.39 -2.24
C VAL A 67 -1.80 20.32 -0.71
N GLN A 68 -0.62 20.09 -0.14
CA GLN A 68 -0.44 20.04 1.32
C GLN A 68 -0.72 21.41 1.97
N ASP A 69 -0.22 22.50 1.40
CA ASP A 69 -0.44 23.85 1.90
C ASP A 69 -1.91 24.29 1.76
N TYR A 70 -2.60 23.82 0.71
CA TYR A 70 -4.05 24.00 0.60
C TYR A 70 -4.78 23.22 1.69
N CYS A 71 -4.47 21.93 1.87
CA CYS A 71 -5.12 21.07 2.85
C CYS A 71 -4.95 21.60 4.28
N ARG A 72 -3.75 22.07 4.63
CA ARG A 72 -3.48 22.69 5.93
C ARG A 72 -4.35 23.93 6.17
N ARG A 73 -4.55 24.76 5.14
CA ARG A 73 -5.34 26.01 5.24
C ARG A 73 -6.85 25.75 5.24
N ALA A 74 -7.35 24.89 4.36
CA ALA A 74 -8.78 24.64 4.20
C ALA A 74 -9.34 23.67 5.25
N TYR A 75 -8.58 22.63 5.60
CA TYR A 75 -9.05 21.53 6.46
C TYR A 75 -8.34 21.45 7.82
N GLY A 76 -7.35 22.30 8.08
CA GLY A 76 -6.54 22.27 9.32
C GLY A 76 -5.63 21.06 9.46
N LYS A 77 -5.59 20.18 8.45
CA LYS A 77 -4.81 18.94 8.44
C LYS A 77 -4.29 18.65 7.04
N THR A 78 -3.06 18.15 6.96
CA THR A 78 -2.43 17.79 5.68
C THR A 78 -2.95 16.44 5.16
N HIS A 79 -3.23 15.52 6.07
CA HIS A 79 -3.59 14.15 5.77
C HIS A 79 -4.74 13.66 6.65
N MET A 80 -5.44 12.64 6.16
CA MET A 80 -6.52 11.94 6.85
C MET A 80 -6.31 10.43 6.68
N THR A 81 -6.35 9.70 7.80
CA THR A 81 -6.32 8.24 7.77
C THR A 81 -7.69 7.69 7.39
N ARG A 82 -7.74 6.75 6.44
CA ARG A 82 -8.92 5.96 6.10
C ARG A 82 -8.62 4.48 6.24
N ASN A 83 -9.56 3.76 6.85
CA ASN A 83 -9.51 2.32 6.97
C ASN A 83 -10.68 1.72 6.19
N GLU A 84 -10.41 0.73 5.35
CA GLU A 84 -11.41 0.07 4.50
C GLU A 84 -11.19 -1.44 4.54
N PHE A 85 -12.25 -2.21 4.73
CA PHE A 85 -12.16 -3.66 4.56
C PHE A 85 -12.15 -4.02 3.08
N ARG A 86 -11.14 -4.76 2.66
CA ARG A 86 -11.00 -5.31 1.30
C ARG A 86 -10.97 -6.83 1.35
N TYR A 87 -11.29 -7.43 0.22
CA TYR A 87 -11.33 -8.88 0.06
C TYR A 87 -10.35 -9.29 -1.02
N THR A 88 -9.52 -10.28 -0.71
CA THR A 88 -8.61 -10.90 -1.67
C THR A 88 -8.94 -12.38 -1.75
N THR A 89 -8.88 -12.94 -2.96
CA THR A 89 -9.05 -14.38 -3.17
C THR A 89 -7.68 -15.05 -3.26
N ILE A 90 -7.44 -16.03 -2.39
CA ILE A 90 -6.21 -16.81 -2.35
C ILE A 90 -6.49 -18.18 -2.96
N CYS A 91 -5.78 -18.53 -4.03
CA CYS A 91 -5.88 -19.84 -4.66
C CYS A 91 -5.16 -20.90 -3.81
N GLN A 92 -5.87 -21.96 -3.44
CA GLN A 92 -5.29 -23.09 -2.69
C GLN A 92 -4.55 -24.10 -3.58
N CYS A 93 -4.54 -23.90 -4.89
CA CYS A 93 -3.85 -24.75 -5.88
C CYS A 93 -2.60 -24.10 -6.47
N GLU A 94 -2.20 -22.92 -5.99
CA GLU A 94 -0.92 -22.30 -6.37
C GLU A 94 0.26 -23.15 -5.88
N ASN A 95 1.42 -22.98 -6.52
CA ASN A 95 2.64 -23.64 -6.09
C ASN A 95 2.97 -23.25 -4.64
N ALA A 96 3.04 -24.25 -3.76
CA ALA A 96 3.17 -24.07 -2.32
C ALA A 96 4.59 -23.68 -1.84
N PHE A 97 5.56 -23.46 -2.74
CA PHE A 97 6.96 -23.17 -2.39
C PHE A 97 7.14 -22.16 -1.24
N TYR A 98 6.46 -21.01 -1.29
CA TYR A 98 6.58 -19.99 -0.23
C TYR A 98 6.02 -20.47 1.11
N VAL A 99 4.89 -21.18 1.09
CA VAL A 99 4.27 -21.70 2.31
C VAL A 99 5.11 -22.83 2.91
N ASP A 100 5.64 -23.72 2.09
CA ASP A 100 6.41 -24.88 2.53
C ASP A 100 7.79 -24.49 3.07
N THR A 101 8.43 -23.47 2.48
CA THR A 101 9.66 -22.90 3.03
C THR A 101 9.42 -22.29 4.42
N VAL A 102 8.35 -21.50 4.60
CA VAL A 102 7.97 -20.93 5.91
C VAL A 102 7.66 -22.03 6.94
N LYS A 103 6.94 -23.09 6.55
CA LYS A 103 6.69 -24.26 7.42
C LYS A 103 7.99 -24.93 7.85
N ALA A 104 8.91 -25.19 6.93
CA ALA A 104 10.20 -25.80 7.24
C ALA A 104 11.01 -24.97 8.24
N PHE A 105 11.02 -23.64 8.09
CA PHE A 105 11.65 -22.73 9.06
C PHE A 105 10.98 -22.79 10.44
N ARG A 106 9.64 -22.75 10.49
CA ARG A 106 8.87 -22.87 11.73
C ARG A 106 9.18 -24.17 12.46
N ASP A 107 9.19 -25.29 11.75
CA ASP A 107 9.37 -26.62 12.35
C ASP A 107 10.81 -26.80 12.86
N ARG A 108 11.82 -26.27 12.15
CA ARG A 108 13.20 -26.20 12.66
C ARG A 108 13.29 -25.38 13.94
N ARG A 109 12.62 -24.21 14.01
CA ARG A 109 12.57 -23.39 15.22
C ARG A 109 11.93 -24.15 16.40
N TYR A 110 10.87 -24.92 16.17
CA TYR A 110 10.24 -25.71 17.23
C TYR A 110 11.15 -26.81 17.78
N LYS A 111 11.99 -27.45 16.95
CA LYS A 111 13.00 -28.41 17.44
C LYS A 111 13.96 -27.75 18.43
N TYR A 112 14.56 -26.62 18.08
CA TYR A 112 15.46 -25.90 18.99
C TYR A 112 14.74 -25.35 20.22
N LYS A 113 13.51 -24.88 20.08
CA LYS A 113 12.68 -24.45 21.22
C LYS A 113 12.43 -25.60 22.19
N ALA A 114 12.19 -26.82 21.70
CA ALA A 114 11.99 -28.00 22.54
C ALA A 114 13.28 -28.39 23.25
N LEU A 115 14.42 -28.43 22.54
CA LEU A 115 15.73 -28.71 23.14
C LEU A 115 16.08 -27.70 24.23
N LEU A 116 15.84 -26.40 23.99
CA LEU A 116 16.08 -25.36 24.99
C LEU A 116 15.19 -25.54 26.24
N LYS A 117 13.91 -25.88 26.08
CA LYS A 117 13.02 -26.13 27.21
C LYS A 117 13.52 -27.29 28.08
N VAL A 118 13.96 -28.37 27.45
CA VAL A 118 14.53 -29.56 28.12
C VAL A 118 15.82 -29.19 28.86
N VAL A 119 16.73 -28.44 28.20
CA VAL A 119 18.03 -28.05 28.76
C VAL A 119 17.90 -27.02 29.89
N CYS A 120 16.99 -26.05 29.78
CA CYS A 120 16.74 -25.05 30.82
C CYS A 120 15.82 -25.55 31.95
N GLY A 121 15.41 -26.83 31.94
CA GLY A 121 14.62 -27.43 33.03
C GLY A 121 13.21 -26.84 33.19
N ILE A 122 12.67 -26.19 32.16
CA ILE A 122 11.28 -25.67 32.19
C ILE A 122 10.35 -26.82 31.81
N TYR A 123 10.17 -27.76 32.75
CA TYR A 123 9.13 -28.77 32.71
C TYR A 123 7.89 -28.18 33.39
N ILE A 124 6.91 -27.75 32.58
CA ILE A 124 5.51 -27.68 33.01
C ILE A 124 4.83 -28.90 32.40
#